data_AF-A0A662G909-F1
#
_entry.id   AF-A0A662G909-F1
#
_cell.length_a   1.000
_cell.length_b   1.000
_cell.length_c   1.000
_cell.angle_alpha   90.00
_cell.angle_beta   90.00
_cell.angle_gamma   90.00
#
_symmetry.space_group_name_H-M   'P 1'
#
loop_
_entity.id
_entity.type
_entity.pdbx_description
1 polymer ?
#
loop_
_entity_poly.entity_id
_entity_poly.type
_entity_poly.pdbx_seq_one_letter_code
_entity_poly.pdbx_strand_id
1 'polypeptide(L)'
;MTEKWIDVDTAKKVLKNSCDFLKEDEIADFKIINGKEAILLSIYTGAFFLINEKYKFGFRPTLGAWSPKESLCIMPIQEEIWTISEIIPIFGLSLSFYFQFFPTLSKPKYLFIINAREYSRRKYDYSGRFYYELRDGSKIIKDVLNKIKLNNINPQDCLVWISNPNGTFGEDFWKYVSGVILREKGYFITYYGMGDLSAYYIPEYLKEMVDRGFLKRGAFIEELEMLEKTTPKYFKSIKSNYESIVIEAESSDIRVRSHSKKAGVGQIIEKYLGYESGNNYGIVTGPFCTTYTDIHCQNDKCLCKSIGLISCDENGNPIFLEPKRENVVQLERKIEIIKTLIKCSLLRNLSFKERCELMETRPTNLIDYLEKILSIDIATILDKIEEKYYAT
;
A
#
# COMPACT_ATOMS: atom_id res chain seq x y z
N MET A 1 -1.13 -24.74 -20.34
CA MET A 1 -1.95 -24.23 -19.22
C MET A 1 -2.42 -22.83 -19.60
N THR A 2 -3.70 -22.53 -19.39
CA THR A 2 -4.23 -21.17 -19.57
C THR A 2 -3.79 -20.34 -18.39
N GLU A 3 -3.19 -19.18 -18.66
CA GLU A 3 -2.79 -18.22 -17.63
C GLU A 3 -4.03 -17.71 -16.87
N LYS A 4 -4.01 -17.80 -15.54
CA LYS A 4 -5.10 -17.38 -14.68
C LYS A 4 -4.78 -16.04 -14.02
N TRP A 5 -5.76 -15.16 -14.05
CA TRP A 5 -5.74 -13.82 -13.48
C TRP A 5 -6.89 -13.69 -12.50
N ILE A 6 -6.76 -12.79 -11.52
CA ILE A 6 -7.87 -12.53 -10.59
C ILE A 6 -8.90 -11.63 -11.28
N ASP A 7 -10.13 -12.11 -11.39
CA ASP A 7 -11.25 -11.31 -11.87
C ASP A 7 -11.85 -10.44 -10.75
N VAL A 8 -12.82 -9.60 -11.10
CA VAL A 8 -13.44 -8.66 -10.16
C VAL A 8 -14.14 -9.36 -9.00
N ASP A 9 -14.83 -10.48 -9.25
CA ASP A 9 -15.57 -11.19 -8.20
C ASP A 9 -14.61 -11.88 -7.22
N THR A 10 -13.53 -12.48 -7.73
CA THR A 10 -12.49 -13.07 -6.90
C THR A 10 -11.72 -12.01 -6.13
N ALA A 11 -11.43 -10.85 -6.75
CA ALA A 11 -10.80 -9.72 -6.09
C ALA A 11 -11.63 -9.21 -4.90
N LYS A 12 -12.95 -9.10 -5.06
CA LYS A 12 -13.88 -8.77 -3.96
C LYS A 12 -13.80 -9.78 -2.82
N LYS A 13 -13.80 -11.09 -3.12
CA LYS A 13 -13.65 -12.13 -2.09
C LYS A 13 -12.32 -12.03 -1.34
N VAL A 14 -11.21 -11.84 -2.05
CA VAL A 14 -9.88 -11.67 -1.43
C VAL A 14 -9.85 -10.45 -0.52
N LEU A 15 -10.39 -9.31 -0.96
CA LEU A 15 -10.49 -8.11 -0.13
C LEU A 15 -11.35 -8.33 1.11
N LYS A 16 -12.53 -8.94 0.95
CA LYS A 16 -13.41 -9.31 2.08
C LYS A 16 -12.70 -10.19 3.12
N ASN A 17 -11.93 -11.16 2.64
CA ASN A 17 -11.26 -12.14 3.50
C ASN A 17 -9.95 -11.62 4.11
N SER A 18 -9.34 -10.58 3.54
CA SER A 18 -8.03 -10.05 3.97
C SER A 18 -8.11 -8.73 4.72
N CYS A 19 -9.16 -7.92 4.47
CA CYS A 19 -9.30 -6.58 5.03
C CYS A 19 -10.45 -6.52 6.04
N ASP A 20 -10.13 -6.49 7.34
CA ASP A 20 -11.13 -6.44 8.42
C ASP A 20 -11.92 -5.11 8.47
N PHE A 21 -11.37 -4.06 7.87
CA PHE A 21 -11.92 -2.72 7.73
C PHE A 21 -12.90 -2.55 6.56
N LEU A 22 -13.07 -3.57 5.70
CA LEU A 22 -14.09 -3.58 4.66
C LEU A 22 -15.35 -4.30 5.17
N LYS A 23 -16.51 -3.70 4.94
CA LYS A 23 -17.82 -4.30 5.18
C LYS A 23 -18.60 -4.33 3.88
N GLU A 24 -19.31 -5.42 3.61
CA GLU A 24 -20.21 -5.45 2.45
C GLU A 24 -21.27 -4.35 2.57
N ASP A 25 -21.65 -3.79 1.44
CA ASP A 25 -22.62 -2.70 1.35
C ASP A 25 -23.63 -3.03 0.24
N GLU A 26 -24.85 -2.50 0.35
CA GLU A 26 -25.91 -2.76 -0.65
C GLU A 26 -25.81 -1.81 -1.86
N ILE A 27 -25.14 -0.68 -1.70
CA ILE A 27 -25.06 0.38 -2.72
C ILE A 27 -23.71 0.32 -3.43
N ALA A 28 -22.63 0.22 -2.65
CA ALA A 28 -21.27 0.01 -3.11
C ALA A 28 -20.85 -1.45 -2.95
N ASP A 29 -19.65 -1.82 -3.41
CA ASP A 29 -19.14 -3.17 -3.15
C ASP A 29 -18.70 -3.33 -1.70
N PHE A 30 -18.12 -2.28 -1.13
CA PHE A 30 -17.76 -2.23 0.28
C PHE A 30 -17.98 -0.84 0.88
N LYS A 31 -18.21 -0.83 2.19
CA LYS A 31 -18.00 0.31 3.07
C LYS A 31 -16.68 0.16 3.81
N ILE A 32 -15.79 1.12 3.62
CA ILE A 32 -14.52 1.26 4.34
C ILE A 32 -14.82 1.96 5.67
N ILE A 33 -14.55 1.31 6.80
CA ILE A 33 -14.94 1.81 8.14
C ILE A 33 -14.27 3.13 8.53
N ASN A 34 -13.10 3.43 7.96
CA ASN A 34 -12.33 4.66 8.21
C ASN A 34 -11.69 5.11 6.90
N GLY A 35 -11.76 6.40 6.58
CA GLY A 35 -11.18 6.92 5.34
C GLY A 35 -9.64 6.94 5.31
N LYS A 36 -8.94 6.71 6.44
CA LYS A 36 -7.50 6.40 6.41
C LYS A 36 -7.18 5.18 5.56
N GLU A 37 -7.94 4.10 5.74
CA GLU A 37 -7.77 2.87 4.94
C GLU A 37 -8.10 3.13 3.46
N ALA A 38 -9.03 4.04 3.18
CA ALA A 38 -9.33 4.48 1.82
C ALA A 38 -8.15 5.24 1.17
N ILE A 39 -7.47 6.09 1.95
CA ILE A 39 -6.25 6.78 1.51
C ILE A 39 -5.15 5.77 1.20
N LEU A 40 -4.89 4.82 2.09
CA LEU A 40 -3.88 3.78 1.86
C LEU A 40 -4.20 2.96 0.61
N LEU A 41 -5.45 2.52 0.46
CA LEU A 41 -5.90 1.80 -0.74
C LEU A 41 -5.60 2.64 -1.99
N SER A 42 -5.93 3.95 -1.98
CA SER A 42 -5.66 4.83 -3.12
C SER A 42 -4.17 5.07 -3.40
N ILE A 43 -3.31 5.08 -2.37
CA ILE A 43 -1.86 5.22 -2.54
C ILE A 43 -1.30 3.98 -3.25
N TYR A 44 -1.68 2.80 -2.75
CA TYR A 44 -1.08 1.53 -3.14
C TYR A 44 -1.72 0.85 -4.36
N THR A 45 -2.83 1.38 -4.89
CA THR A 45 -3.59 0.79 -6.01
C THR A 45 -4.01 1.84 -7.04
N GLY A 46 -4.61 1.43 -8.15
CA GLY A 46 -5.26 2.35 -9.10
C GLY A 46 -6.52 3.09 -8.59
N ALA A 47 -6.91 2.97 -7.33
CA ALA A 47 -8.13 3.61 -6.81
C ALA A 47 -7.98 5.13 -6.63
N PHE A 48 -9.10 5.85 -6.77
CA PHE A 48 -9.16 7.31 -6.64
C PHE A 48 -10.49 7.77 -6.04
N PHE A 49 -10.47 8.91 -5.38
CA PHE A 49 -11.66 9.52 -4.79
C PHE A 49 -12.39 10.41 -5.79
N LEU A 50 -13.71 10.51 -5.69
CA LEU A 50 -14.50 11.48 -6.47
C LEU A 50 -14.59 12.81 -5.72
N ILE A 51 -14.26 13.94 -6.36
CA ILE A 51 -14.29 15.27 -5.68
C ILE A 51 -15.61 16.00 -5.93
N ASN A 52 -16.07 16.02 -7.18
CA ASN A 52 -17.19 16.89 -7.57
C ASN A 52 -17.93 16.36 -8.80
N GLU A 53 -19.27 16.28 -8.70
CA GLU A 53 -20.16 15.91 -9.83
C GLU A 53 -20.10 16.91 -10.99
N LYS A 54 -19.97 18.21 -10.68
CA LYS A 54 -20.03 19.33 -11.62
C LYS A 54 -18.79 19.40 -12.52
N TYR A 55 -17.63 19.08 -11.98
CA TYR A 55 -16.36 19.20 -12.70
C TYR A 55 -15.72 17.85 -13.04
N LYS A 56 -16.29 16.74 -12.54
CA LYS A 56 -15.77 15.39 -12.70
C LYS A 56 -14.26 15.37 -12.44
N PHE A 57 -13.84 15.79 -11.24
CA PHE A 57 -12.44 15.66 -10.82
C PHE A 57 -12.29 14.49 -9.86
N GLY A 58 -11.22 13.72 -10.05
CA GLY A 58 -10.78 12.70 -9.12
C GLY A 58 -9.53 13.18 -8.39
N PHE A 59 -9.30 12.67 -7.18
CA PHE A 59 -7.99 12.84 -6.54
C PHE A 59 -7.40 11.52 -6.10
N ARG A 60 -6.08 11.46 -6.16
CA ARG A 60 -5.27 10.36 -5.64
C ARG A 60 -3.99 10.95 -5.03
N PRO A 61 -3.72 10.69 -3.73
CA PRO A 61 -2.40 10.92 -3.17
C PRO A 61 -1.41 9.98 -3.85
N THR A 62 -0.29 10.51 -4.35
CA THR A 62 0.76 9.70 -4.96
C THR A 62 2.07 9.90 -4.23
N LEU A 63 2.82 8.82 -4.08
CA LEU A 63 4.20 8.86 -3.57
C LEU A 63 5.13 9.13 -4.74
N GLY A 64 6.06 10.07 -4.59
CA GLY A 64 7.11 10.26 -5.59
C GLY A 64 7.96 9.01 -5.73
N ALA A 65 8.35 8.66 -6.97
CA ALA A 65 9.10 7.44 -7.31
C ALA A 65 10.38 7.18 -6.48
N TRP A 66 10.93 8.23 -5.84
CA TRP A 66 12.14 8.18 -5.02
C TRP A 66 12.10 9.14 -3.83
N SER A 67 10.92 9.63 -3.45
CA SER A 67 10.80 10.67 -2.42
C SER A 67 9.56 10.44 -1.56
N PRO A 68 9.63 10.59 -0.23
CA PRO A 68 8.45 10.69 0.65
C PRO A 68 7.66 11.98 0.44
N LYS A 69 7.87 12.67 -0.68
CA LYS A 69 7.01 13.77 -1.09
C LYS A 69 5.72 13.14 -1.59
N GLU A 70 4.67 13.27 -0.81
CA GLU A 70 3.32 13.12 -1.33
C GLU A 70 3.08 14.26 -2.31
N SER A 71 2.65 13.92 -3.52
CA SER A 71 2.01 14.89 -4.41
C SER A 71 0.52 14.64 -4.42
N LEU A 72 -0.26 15.71 -4.23
CA LEU A 72 -1.67 15.68 -4.55
C LEU A 72 -1.82 15.64 -6.07
N CYS A 73 -2.37 14.55 -6.61
CA CYS A 73 -2.76 14.51 -8.02
C CYS A 73 -4.27 14.79 -8.11
N ILE A 74 -4.64 15.98 -8.60
CA ILE A 74 -6.02 16.30 -9.01
C ILE A 74 -6.11 16.02 -10.50
N MET A 75 -6.95 15.07 -10.89
CA MET A 75 -7.05 14.61 -12.28
C MET A 75 -8.43 14.92 -12.85
N PRO A 76 -8.55 15.51 -14.05
CA PRO A 76 -9.82 15.56 -14.76
C PRO A 76 -10.28 14.13 -15.08
N ILE A 77 -11.53 13.81 -14.81
CA ILE A 77 -12.14 12.50 -15.10
C ILE A 77 -12.63 12.46 -16.58
N GLN A 78 -11.84 13.02 -17.51
CA GLN A 78 -12.07 12.91 -18.95
C GLN A 78 -10.86 12.23 -19.61
N GLU A 79 -11.17 11.24 -20.45
CA GLU A 79 -10.22 10.32 -21.11
C GLU A 79 -9.16 11.02 -21.97
N GLU A 80 -9.40 12.25 -22.40
CA GLU A 80 -8.54 12.93 -23.36
C GLU A 80 -7.29 13.55 -22.73
N ILE A 81 -7.14 13.46 -21.41
CA ILE A 81 -5.98 14.05 -20.75
C ILE A 81 -5.45 13.23 -19.57
N TRP A 82 -5.08 12.00 -19.85
CA TRP A 82 -4.15 11.24 -19.00
C TRP A 82 -2.68 11.71 -19.17
N THR A 83 -2.46 12.82 -19.88
CA THR A 83 -1.15 13.41 -20.20
C THR A 83 -1.02 14.91 -19.87
N ILE A 84 -1.90 15.52 -19.04
CA ILE A 84 -1.58 16.84 -18.48
C ILE A 84 -0.50 16.65 -17.41
N SER A 85 0.70 17.08 -17.78
CA SER A 85 1.87 17.28 -16.94
C SER A 85 1.77 18.50 -16.03
N GLU A 86 0.58 19.07 -15.82
CA GLU A 86 0.33 20.05 -14.76
C GLU A 86 -0.17 19.32 -13.51
N ILE A 87 0.75 18.53 -12.94
CA ILE A 87 0.73 18.30 -11.49
C ILE A 87 0.82 19.69 -10.89
N ILE A 88 -0.25 20.21 -10.29
CA ILE A 88 -0.12 21.37 -9.40
C ILE A 88 0.61 20.83 -8.17
N PRO A 89 1.93 21.06 -8.03
CA PRO A 89 2.66 20.48 -6.92
C PRO A 89 2.30 21.32 -5.71
N ILE A 90 1.32 20.89 -4.94
CA ILE A 90 1.21 21.35 -3.56
C ILE A 90 2.41 20.72 -2.86
N PHE A 91 3.40 21.55 -2.52
CA PHE A 91 4.61 21.14 -1.80
C PHE A 91 4.24 20.15 -0.69
N GLY A 92 4.93 19.00 -0.64
CA GLY A 92 4.57 17.84 0.18
C GLY A 92 4.18 18.20 1.61
N LEU A 93 2.88 18.27 1.85
CA LEU A 93 2.28 18.35 3.17
C LEU A 93 2.07 16.92 3.65
N SER A 94 2.20 16.69 4.96
CA SER A 94 1.96 15.36 5.52
C SER A 94 0.54 14.90 5.25
N LEU A 95 0.31 13.58 5.27
CA LEU A 95 -1.03 13.04 5.00
C LEU A 95 -2.10 13.63 5.95
N SER A 96 -1.74 13.96 7.19
CA SER A 96 -2.61 14.67 8.14
C SER A 96 -3.17 16.01 7.61
N PHE A 97 -2.42 16.76 6.80
CA PHE A 97 -2.90 18.04 6.25
C PHE A 97 -4.01 17.86 5.23
N TYR A 98 -4.07 16.73 4.52
CA TYR A 98 -5.16 16.46 3.58
C TYR A 98 -6.51 16.40 4.28
N PHE A 99 -6.56 15.95 5.54
CA PHE A 99 -7.78 15.99 6.34
C PHE A 99 -8.22 17.42 6.70
N GLN A 100 -7.31 18.41 6.66
CA GLN A 100 -7.69 19.82 6.83
C GLN A 100 -8.35 20.37 5.56
N PHE A 101 -7.79 20.03 4.38
CA PHE A 101 -8.36 20.45 3.09
C PHE A 101 -9.65 19.71 2.75
N PHE A 102 -9.73 18.43 3.15
CA PHE A 102 -10.86 17.55 2.91
C PHE A 102 -11.29 16.88 4.21
N PRO A 103 -12.01 17.58 5.10
CA PRO A 103 -12.44 17.04 6.40
C PRO A 103 -13.32 15.80 6.29
N THR A 104 -13.93 15.57 5.13
CA THR A 104 -14.68 14.35 4.85
C THR A 104 -13.79 13.12 4.76
N LEU A 105 -12.47 13.23 4.53
CA LEU A 105 -11.57 12.08 4.35
C LEU A 105 -11.42 11.20 5.58
N SER A 106 -11.71 11.67 6.78
CA SER A 106 -11.71 10.83 7.98
C SER A 106 -12.98 9.96 8.09
N LYS A 107 -14.04 10.30 7.35
CA LYS A 107 -15.32 9.58 7.41
C LYS A 107 -15.25 8.24 6.68
N PRO A 108 -16.15 7.29 7.01
CA PRO A 108 -16.31 6.06 6.24
C PRO A 108 -16.49 6.33 4.75
N LYS A 109 -15.98 5.44 3.90
CA LYS A 109 -16.01 5.59 2.44
C LYS A 109 -16.75 4.43 1.76
N TYR A 110 -17.38 4.73 0.64
CA TYR A 110 -18.02 3.76 -0.25
C TYR A 110 -17.04 3.37 -1.35
N LEU A 111 -16.60 2.12 -1.36
CA LEU A 111 -15.69 1.58 -2.37
C LEU A 111 -16.49 0.91 -3.49
N PHE A 112 -16.35 1.46 -4.69
CA PHE A 112 -16.90 0.91 -5.92
C PHE A 112 -15.78 0.24 -6.73
N ILE A 113 -15.87 -1.08 -6.90
CA ILE A 113 -14.96 -1.89 -7.70
C ILE A 113 -15.61 -2.16 -9.06
N ILE A 114 -15.08 -1.52 -10.09
CA ILE A 114 -15.69 -1.51 -11.43
C ILE A 114 -15.04 -2.54 -12.34
N ASN A 115 -15.86 -3.39 -12.93
CA ASN A 115 -15.45 -4.29 -14.00
C ASN A 115 -15.32 -3.53 -15.32
N ALA A 116 -14.11 -3.09 -15.64
CA ALA A 116 -13.85 -2.32 -16.86
C ALA A 116 -14.15 -3.11 -18.14
N ARG A 117 -14.27 -4.45 -18.10
CA ARG A 117 -14.64 -5.26 -19.25
C ARG A 117 -16.01 -4.88 -19.80
N GLU A 118 -16.95 -4.50 -18.95
CA GLU A 118 -18.31 -4.08 -19.32
C GLU A 118 -18.32 -2.75 -20.11
N TYR A 119 -17.22 -2.00 -20.04
CA TYR A 119 -17.02 -0.70 -20.68
C TYR A 119 -15.96 -0.75 -21.78
N SER A 120 -15.41 -1.92 -22.04
CA SER A 120 -14.30 -2.14 -22.97
C SER A 120 -14.78 -2.84 -24.23
N ARG A 121 -14.05 -2.63 -25.33
CA ARG A 121 -14.25 -3.37 -26.59
C ARG A 121 -13.03 -4.21 -26.90
N ARG A 122 -13.27 -5.34 -27.56
CA ARG A 122 -12.19 -6.15 -28.13
C ARG A 122 -11.65 -5.43 -29.37
N LYS A 123 -10.34 -5.19 -29.37
CA LYS A 123 -9.56 -4.71 -30.52
C LYS A 123 -8.52 -5.75 -30.93
N TYR A 124 -7.92 -5.56 -32.09
CA TYR A 124 -6.80 -6.35 -32.58
C TYR A 124 -5.64 -5.41 -32.89
N ASP A 125 -4.43 -5.80 -32.50
CA ASP A 125 -3.22 -5.10 -32.92
C ASP A 125 -2.83 -5.49 -34.36
N TYR A 126 -1.79 -4.86 -34.89
CA TYR A 126 -1.28 -5.12 -36.24
C TYR A 126 -0.78 -6.57 -36.44
N SER A 127 -0.51 -7.31 -35.35
CA SER A 127 -0.10 -8.72 -35.39
C SER A 127 -1.27 -9.70 -35.32
N GLY A 128 -2.52 -9.20 -35.25
CA GLY A 128 -3.72 -10.01 -35.10
C GLY A 128 -3.98 -10.50 -33.68
N ARG A 129 -3.20 -10.04 -32.68
CA ARG A 129 -3.48 -10.35 -31.27
C ARG A 129 -4.58 -9.44 -30.77
N PHE A 130 -5.58 -10.02 -30.10
CA PHE A 130 -6.65 -9.22 -29.53
C PHE A 130 -6.27 -8.65 -28.17
N TYR A 131 -6.75 -7.44 -27.89
CA TYR A 131 -6.66 -6.79 -26.59
C TYR A 131 -7.98 -6.09 -26.27
N TYR A 132 -8.19 -5.74 -25.01
CA TYR A 132 -9.34 -4.94 -24.59
C TYR A 132 -8.92 -3.48 -24.49
N GLU A 133 -9.69 -2.60 -25.11
CA GLU A 133 -9.52 -1.15 -25.01
C GLU A 133 -10.74 -0.56 -24.30
N LEU A 134 -10.49 0.25 -23.27
CA LEU A 134 -11.55 1.01 -22.61
C LEU A 134 -12.12 2.04 -23.61
N ARG A 135 -13.44 2.04 -23.79
CA ARG A 135 -14.09 2.86 -24.83
C ARG A 135 -14.65 4.17 -24.29
N ASP A 136 -15.13 4.16 -23.05
CA ASP A 136 -15.86 5.28 -22.46
C ASP A 136 -15.70 5.28 -20.94
N GLY A 137 -14.53 5.71 -20.47
CA GLY A 137 -14.29 5.97 -19.05
C GLY A 137 -15.30 6.97 -18.46
N SER A 138 -15.87 7.86 -19.28
CA SER A 138 -16.90 8.81 -18.84
C SER A 138 -18.21 8.11 -18.44
N LYS A 139 -18.54 6.99 -19.07
CA LYS A 139 -19.74 6.19 -18.75
C LYS A 139 -19.62 5.50 -17.40
N ILE A 140 -18.46 4.91 -17.08
CA ILE A 140 -18.20 4.33 -15.76
C ILE A 140 -18.54 5.35 -14.67
N ILE A 141 -18.06 6.57 -14.86
CA ILE A 141 -18.17 7.62 -13.86
C ILE A 141 -19.60 8.15 -13.79
N LYS A 142 -20.29 8.28 -14.93
CA LYS A 142 -21.73 8.59 -14.94
C LYS A 142 -22.54 7.54 -14.19
N ASP A 143 -22.23 6.25 -14.38
CA ASP A 143 -22.95 5.16 -13.72
C ASP A 143 -22.73 5.20 -12.20
N VAL A 144 -21.49 5.42 -11.74
CA VAL A 144 -21.19 5.62 -10.32
C VAL A 144 -21.88 6.87 -9.77
N LEU A 145 -21.77 8.02 -10.46
CA LEU A 145 -22.42 9.28 -10.07
C LEU A 145 -23.95 9.13 -9.97
N ASN A 146 -24.57 8.39 -10.89
CA ASN A 146 -26.00 8.11 -10.83
C ASN A 146 -26.36 7.24 -9.61
N LYS A 147 -25.58 6.19 -9.32
CA LYS A 147 -25.79 5.35 -8.14
C LYS A 147 -25.69 6.15 -6.84
N ILE A 148 -24.67 6.97 -6.68
CA ILE A 148 -24.48 7.77 -5.45
C ILE A 148 -25.58 8.82 -5.30
N LYS A 149 -26.00 9.46 -6.40
CA LYS A 149 -27.07 10.45 -6.41
C LYS A 149 -28.41 9.85 -6.01
N LEU A 150 -28.76 8.67 -6.55
CA LEU A 150 -30.00 7.95 -6.22
C LEU A 150 -30.04 7.54 -4.74
N ASN A 151 -28.88 7.37 -4.11
CA ASN A 151 -28.76 6.97 -2.72
C ASN A 151 -28.35 8.12 -1.77
N ASN A 152 -28.35 9.36 -2.25
CA ASN A 152 -27.98 10.56 -1.48
C ASN A 152 -26.57 10.46 -0.82
N ILE A 153 -25.62 9.84 -1.50
CA ILE A 153 -24.22 9.73 -1.08
C ILE A 153 -23.42 10.89 -1.67
N ASN A 154 -22.60 11.54 -0.83
CA ASN A 154 -21.69 12.59 -1.31
C ASN A 154 -20.55 11.97 -2.15
N PRO A 155 -20.23 12.52 -3.34
CA PRO A 155 -19.10 12.06 -4.13
C PRO A 155 -17.78 11.95 -3.36
N GLN A 156 -17.49 12.88 -2.45
CA GLN A 156 -16.27 12.89 -1.63
C GLN A 156 -16.18 11.73 -0.64
N ASP A 157 -17.29 11.02 -0.43
CA ASP A 157 -17.34 9.80 0.35
C ASP A 157 -17.15 8.54 -0.50
N CYS A 158 -16.88 8.68 -1.79
CA CYS A 158 -16.73 7.57 -2.73
C CYS A 158 -15.28 7.38 -3.15
N LEU A 159 -14.83 6.12 -3.12
CA LEU A 159 -13.57 5.65 -3.69
C LEU A 159 -13.90 4.70 -4.85
N VAL A 160 -13.28 4.90 -6.00
CA VAL A 160 -13.52 4.10 -7.20
C VAL A 160 -12.24 3.38 -7.58
N TRP A 161 -12.32 2.07 -7.76
CA TRP A 161 -11.23 1.22 -8.24
C TRP A 161 -11.67 0.48 -9.49
N ILE A 162 -11.07 0.82 -10.63
CA ILE A 162 -11.43 0.27 -11.93
C ILE A 162 -10.44 -0.86 -12.27
N SER A 163 -10.96 -2.03 -12.66
CA SER A 163 -10.13 -3.15 -13.10
C SER A 163 -9.43 -2.86 -14.43
N ASN A 164 -8.51 -3.72 -14.86
CA ASN A 164 -7.99 -3.70 -16.22
C ASN A 164 -9.13 -3.86 -17.25
N PRO A 165 -8.96 -3.40 -18.51
CA PRO A 165 -9.98 -3.50 -19.57
C PRO A 165 -10.52 -4.91 -19.85
N ASN A 166 -9.76 -5.95 -19.49
CA ASN A 166 -10.19 -7.35 -19.61
C ASN A 166 -10.97 -7.88 -18.38
N GLY A 167 -11.22 -7.03 -17.37
CA GLY A 167 -11.97 -7.38 -16.15
C GLY A 167 -11.12 -8.03 -15.05
N THR A 168 -9.80 -7.85 -15.09
CA THR A 168 -8.85 -8.47 -14.15
C THR A 168 -8.10 -7.43 -13.32
N PHE A 169 -7.49 -7.86 -12.21
CA PHE A 169 -6.52 -7.06 -11.46
C PHE A 169 -5.10 -7.60 -11.60
N GLY A 170 -4.12 -6.71 -11.49
CA GLY A 170 -2.70 -7.01 -11.72
C GLY A 170 -1.85 -6.84 -10.47
N GLU A 171 -0.61 -6.41 -10.68
CA GLU A 171 0.40 -6.31 -9.63
C GLU A 171 0.02 -5.29 -8.53
N ASP A 172 -0.64 -4.19 -8.85
CA ASP A 172 -1.05 -3.16 -7.89
C ASP A 172 -2.00 -3.71 -6.82
N PHE A 173 -2.95 -4.56 -7.22
CA PHE A 173 -3.82 -5.30 -6.30
C PHE A 173 -3.00 -6.18 -5.35
N TRP A 174 -2.06 -6.95 -5.88
CA TRP A 174 -1.24 -7.86 -5.09
C TRP A 174 -0.21 -7.15 -4.20
N LYS A 175 0.29 -5.98 -4.60
CA LYS A 175 1.06 -5.07 -3.75
C LYS A 175 0.23 -4.67 -2.53
N TYR A 176 -0.97 -4.16 -2.74
CA TYR A 176 -1.83 -3.75 -1.63
C TYR A 176 -2.21 -4.91 -0.70
N VAL A 177 -2.69 -6.03 -1.26
CA VAL A 177 -3.10 -7.20 -0.46
C VAL A 177 -1.93 -7.79 0.35
N SER A 178 -0.74 -7.89 -0.26
CA SER A 178 0.46 -8.35 0.47
C SER A 178 0.85 -7.40 1.60
N GLY A 179 0.76 -6.09 1.37
CA GLY A 179 0.94 -5.08 2.41
C GLY A 179 -0.03 -5.25 3.56
N VAL A 180 -1.32 -5.44 3.30
CA VAL A 180 -2.34 -5.67 4.34
C VAL A 180 -2.03 -6.92 5.15
N ILE A 181 -1.74 -8.06 4.50
CA ILE A 181 -1.45 -9.32 5.19
C ILE A 181 -0.20 -9.21 6.08
N LEU A 182 0.85 -8.52 5.60
CA LEU A 182 2.09 -8.33 6.37
C LEU A 182 1.91 -7.28 7.47
N ARG A 183 1.12 -6.23 7.26
CA ARG A 183 0.71 -5.28 8.32
C ARG A 183 0.08 -6.03 9.49
N GLU A 184 -0.84 -6.94 9.20
CA GLU A 184 -1.49 -7.80 10.21
C GLU A 184 -0.53 -8.76 10.92
N LYS A 185 0.69 -8.94 10.40
CA LYS A 185 1.75 -9.74 11.03
C LYS A 185 2.79 -8.93 11.77
N GLY A 186 2.61 -7.61 11.89
CA GLY A 186 3.51 -6.74 12.65
C GLY A 186 4.61 -6.09 11.82
N TYR A 187 4.48 -6.02 10.49
CA TYR A 187 5.49 -5.40 9.64
C TYR A 187 5.18 -3.93 9.33
N PHE A 188 6.24 -3.14 9.18
CA PHE A 188 6.21 -1.83 8.55
C PHE A 188 6.30 -1.99 7.03
N ILE A 189 5.30 -1.50 6.30
CA ILE A 189 5.14 -1.69 4.86
C ILE A 189 5.50 -0.42 4.10
N THR A 190 6.27 -0.52 3.02
CA THR A 190 6.64 0.64 2.21
C THR A 190 7.16 0.31 0.81
N TYR A 191 7.03 1.26 -0.11
CA TYR A 191 7.74 1.26 -1.39
C TYR A 191 9.24 1.61 -1.26
N TYR A 192 9.69 2.12 -0.12
CA TYR A 192 11.11 2.43 0.12
C TYR A 192 11.90 1.15 0.39
N GLY A 193 12.35 0.53 -0.70
CA GLY A 193 13.15 -0.68 -0.65
C GLY A 193 13.46 -1.21 -2.05
N MET A 194 13.51 -2.53 -2.17
CA MET A 194 13.71 -3.22 -3.45
C MET A 194 12.44 -4.01 -3.79
N GLY A 195 12.28 -4.39 -5.05
CA GLY A 195 11.08 -5.07 -5.53
C GLY A 195 9.90 -4.12 -5.70
N ASP A 196 8.70 -4.69 -5.74
CA ASP A 196 7.44 -3.97 -5.89
C ASP A 196 6.94 -3.36 -4.58
N LEU A 197 7.28 -4.01 -3.46
CA LEU A 197 6.95 -3.59 -2.11
C LEU A 197 7.99 -4.17 -1.14
N SER A 198 8.21 -3.53 0.00
CA SER A 198 9.08 -4.02 1.05
C SER A 198 8.37 -4.00 2.40
N ALA A 199 8.73 -4.96 3.26
CA ALA A 199 8.17 -5.08 4.60
C ALA A 199 9.28 -5.32 5.63
N TYR A 200 9.23 -4.59 6.75
CA TYR A 200 10.28 -4.60 7.77
C TYR A 200 9.71 -4.93 9.15
N TYR A 201 10.29 -5.90 9.83
CA TYR A 201 9.96 -6.19 11.23
C TYR A 201 11.01 -5.53 12.12
N ILE A 202 10.61 -4.52 12.90
CA ILE A 202 11.48 -3.75 13.80
C ILE A 202 10.89 -3.85 15.21
N PRO A 203 11.29 -4.88 16.00
CA PRO A 203 10.59 -5.27 17.22
C PRO A 203 10.43 -4.14 18.24
N GLU A 204 11.48 -3.36 18.46
CA GLU A 204 11.51 -2.30 19.47
C GLU A 204 10.66 -1.09 19.06
N TYR A 205 10.60 -0.73 17.77
CA TYR A 205 9.70 0.32 17.27
C TYR A 205 8.24 -0.13 17.33
N LEU A 206 7.98 -1.37 16.92
CA LEU A 206 6.65 -1.96 16.95
C LEU A 206 6.11 -2.03 18.39
N LYS A 207 6.94 -2.51 19.32
CA LYS A 207 6.61 -2.58 20.74
C LYS A 207 6.25 -1.20 21.29
N GLU A 208 7.09 -0.20 21.06
CA GLU A 208 6.87 1.16 21.57
C GLU A 208 5.54 1.75 21.06
N MET A 209 5.25 1.63 19.76
CA MET A 209 4.03 2.17 19.16
C MET A 209 2.77 1.39 19.57
N VAL A 210 2.85 0.07 19.74
CA VAL A 210 1.69 -0.72 20.18
C VAL A 210 1.40 -0.55 21.66
N ASP A 211 2.43 -0.57 22.53
CA ASP A 211 2.27 -0.38 23.98
C ASP A 211 1.59 0.97 24.30
N ARG A 212 1.89 2.00 23.50
CA ARG A 212 1.29 3.35 23.60
C ARG A 212 -0.07 3.50 22.89
N GLY A 213 -0.53 2.47 22.18
CA GLY A 213 -1.82 2.46 21.48
C GLY A 213 -1.86 3.24 20.16
N PHE A 214 -0.71 3.63 19.61
CA PHE A 214 -0.63 4.26 18.28
C PHE A 214 -0.85 3.25 17.16
N LEU A 215 -0.44 2.00 17.36
CA LEU A 215 -0.64 0.90 16.43
C LEU A 215 -1.34 -0.29 17.11
N LYS A 216 -2.08 -1.07 16.32
CA LYS A 216 -2.62 -2.37 16.77
C LYS A 216 -1.66 -3.52 16.51
N ARG A 217 -0.94 -3.44 15.38
CA ARG A 217 -0.01 -4.44 14.83
C ARG A 217 1.05 -3.67 14.04
N GLY A 218 1.35 -4.06 12.80
CA GLY A 218 2.20 -3.29 11.89
C GLY A 218 1.51 -2.06 11.32
N ALA A 219 2.17 -1.40 10.37
CA ALA A 219 1.64 -0.24 9.67
C ALA A 219 2.25 -0.08 8.28
N PHE A 220 1.50 0.40 7.30
CA PHE A 220 2.10 1.14 6.19
C PHE A 220 2.75 2.40 6.75
N ILE A 221 3.95 2.75 6.29
CA ILE A 221 4.70 3.90 6.83
C ILE A 221 3.88 5.19 6.72
N GLU A 222 3.07 5.32 5.68
CA GLU A 222 2.14 6.43 5.46
C GLU A 222 1.06 6.55 6.55
N GLU A 223 0.67 5.45 7.22
CA GLU A 223 -0.25 5.49 8.36
C GLU A 223 0.33 6.28 9.53
N LEU A 224 1.65 6.32 9.66
CA LEU A 224 2.33 7.02 10.74
C LEU A 224 2.21 8.54 10.61
N GLU A 225 1.83 9.07 9.45
CA GLU A 225 1.51 10.48 9.24
C GLU A 225 0.04 10.82 9.51
N MET A 226 -0.74 9.79 9.82
CA MET A 226 -2.17 9.86 10.09
C MET A 226 -2.45 9.10 11.37
N LEU A 227 -1.69 9.31 12.44
CA LEU A 227 -1.91 8.57 13.67
C LEU A 227 -3.29 8.89 14.28
N GLU A 228 -3.89 7.90 14.91
CA GLU A 228 -5.03 8.05 15.81
C GLU A 228 -4.74 7.19 17.02
N LYS A 229 -5.01 7.70 18.22
CA LYS A 229 -4.86 6.89 19.40
C LYS A 229 -5.97 5.84 19.42
N THR A 230 -5.58 4.58 19.46
CA THR A 230 -6.50 3.46 19.62
C THR A 230 -6.41 2.91 21.04
N THR A 231 -7.43 2.16 21.47
CA THR A 231 -7.33 1.44 22.75
C THR A 231 -6.13 0.50 22.68
N PRO A 232 -5.19 0.55 23.66
CA PRO A 232 -4.05 -0.33 23.68
C PRO A 232 -4.50 -1.78 23.53
N LYS A 233 -3.97 -2.46 22.50
CA LYS A 233 -4.19 -3.89 22.32
C LYS A 233 -2.90 -4.61 22.65
N TYR A 234 -3.04 -5.77 23.28
CA TYR A 234 -1.90 -6.64 23.53
C TYR A 234 -1.49 -7.30 22.21
N PHE A 235 -0.57 -6.67 21.48
CA PHE A 235 0.18 -7.36 20.43
C PHE A 235 1.40 -7.99 21.07
N LYS A 236 1.39 -9.31 21.22
CA LYS A 236 2.58 -10.02 21.66
C LYS A 236 3.56 -10.04 20.48
N SER A 237 4.67 -9.31 20.59
CA SER A 237 5.75 -9.40 19.61
C SER A 237 6.11 -10.87 19.40
N ILE A 238 6.02 -11.31 18.14
CA ILE A 238 6.17 -12.72 17.77
C ILE A 238 7.65 -13.04 17.56
N LYS A 239 8.47 -12.03 17.27
CA LYS A 239 9.88 -12.17 16.87
C LYS A 239 10.79 -11.21 17.62
N SER A 240 12.00 -11.66 17.92
CA SER A 240 13.05 -10.85 18.56
C SER A 240 14.04 -10.23 17.57
N ASN A 241 14.08 -10.74 16.34
CA ASN A 241 15.08 -10.35 15.34
C ASN A 241 14.46 -9.42 14.29
N TYR A 242 15.32 -8.61 13.67
CA TYR A 242 14.92 -7.79 12.52
C TYR A 242 14.62 -8.66 11.31
N GLU A 243 13.65 -8.22 10.50
CA GLU A 243 13.40 -8.81 9.20
C GLU A 243 13.24 -7.73 8.13
N SER A 244 13.68 -8.05 6.92
CA SER A 244 13.65 -7.23 5.72
C SER A 244 13.19 -8.13 4.57
N ILE A 245 11.89 -8.03 4.27
CA ILE A 245 11.21 -8.81 3.25
C ILE A 245 11.09 -7.97 1.99
N VAL A 246 11.62 -8.49 0.88
CA VAL A 246 11.29 -8.00 -0.46
C VAL A 246 10.09 -8.74 -1.02
N ILE A 247 9.19 -8.01 -1.67
CA ILE A 247 7.97 -8.55 -2.26
C ILE A 247 8.00 -8.28 -3.75
N GLU A 248 7.82 -9.34 -4.55
CA GLU A 248 7.60 -9.24 -6.00
C GLU A 248 6.15 -9.60 -6.29
N ALA A 249 5.40 -8.68 -6.86
CA ALA A 249 3.99 -8.85 -7.17
C ALA A 249 3.80 -9.22 -8.63
N GLU A 250 2.96 -10.22 -8.86
CA GLU A 250 2.71 -10.76 -10.19
C GLU A 250 1.22 -10.79 -10.49
N SER A 251 0.90 -10.50 -11.74
CA SER A 251 -0.49 -10.36 -12.20
C SER A 251 -1.20 -11.69 -12.47
N SER A 252 -0.45 -12.79 -12.61
CA SER A 252 -0.99 -14.10 -12.97
C SER A 252 -0.27 -15.25 -12.27
N ASP A 253 -0.94 -16.40 -12.20
CA ASP A 253 -0.39 -17.61 -11.59
C ASP A 253 0.88 -18.11 -12.30
N ILE A 254 0.93 -18.06 -13.63
CA ILE A 254 2.11 -18.46 -14.41
C ILE A 254 3.30 -17.56 -14.07
N ARG A 255 3.07 -16.25 -13.93
CA ARG A 255 4.12 -15.30 -13.60
C ARG A 255 4.63 -15.47 -12.17
N VAL A 256 3.74 -15.73 -11.21
CA VAL A 256 4.13 -16.10 -9.83
C VAL A 256 5.09 -17.28 -9.83
N ARG A 257 4.77 -18.33 -10.60
CA ARG A 257 5.55 -19.60 -10.67
C ARG A 257 6.86 -19.46 -11.47
N SER A 258 7.05 -18.37 -12.21
CA SER A 258 8.20 -18.18 -13.07
C SER A 258 9.51 -18.15 -12.28
N HIS A 259 10.47 -18.94 -12.75
CA HIS A 259 11.87 -18.88 -12.31
C HIS A 259 12.76 -18.10 -13.29
N SER A 260 12.16 -17.36 -14.23
CA SER A 260 12.90 -16.50 -15.14
C SER A 260 13.37 -15.21 -14.45
N LYS A 261 14.46 -14.60 -14.93
CA LYS A 261 15.00 -13.34 -14.36
C LYS A 261 14.08 -12.11 -14.53
N LYS A 262 12.90 -12.29 -15.13
CA LYS A 262 11.96 -11.23 -15.53
C LYS A 262 10.56 -11.37 -14.91
N ALA A 263 10.32 -12.42 -14.13
CA ALA A 263 9.05 -12.62 -13.43
C ALA A 263 9.22 -13.53 -12.20
N GLY A 264 8.48 -13.21 -11.15
CA GLY A 264 8.14 -14.06 -10.01
C GLY A 264 9.33 -14.45 -9.15
N VAL A 265 9.36 -15.73 -8.77
CA VAL A 265 10.43 -16.34 -7.96
C VAL A 265 11.82 -16.04 -8.53
N GLY A 266 11.96 -16.06 -9.86
CA GLY A 266 13.25 -15.82 -10.51
C GLY A 266 13.79 -14.40 -10.31
N GLN A 267 12.93 -13.38 -10.27
CA GLN A 267 13.37 -12.01 -9.94
C GLN A 267 13.86 -11.89 -8.52
N ILE A 268 13.15 -12.50 -7.56
CA ILE A 268 13.55 -12.48 -6.14
C ILE A 268 14.93 -13.11 -5.96
N ILE A 269 15.15 -14.30 -6.51
CA ILE A 269 16.44 -15.02 -6.41
C ILE A 269 17.58 -14.20 -7.00
N GLU A 270 17.38 -13.65 -8.20
CA GLU A 270 18.47 -13.10 -9.01
C GLU A 270 18.76 -11.63 -8.69
N LYS A 271 17.74 -10.87 -8.27
CA LYS A 271 17.87 -9.42 -8.06
C LYS A 271 17.83 -9.03 -6.59
N TYR A 272 16.95 -9.67 -5.80
CA TYR A 272 16.55 -9.11 -4.51
C TYR A 272 17.03 -9.88 -3.29
N LEU A 273 17.60 -11.08 -3.48
CA LEU A 273 18.22 -11.87 -2.42
C LEU A 273 19.75 -12.00 -2.56
N GLY A 274 20.35 -11.20 -3.45
CA GLY A 274 21.81 -11.11 -3.57
C GLY A 274 22.45 -10.36 -2.41
N TYR A 275 23.78 -10.52 -2.25
CA TYR A 275 24.56 -9.86 -1.18
C TYR A 275 24.44 -8.33 -1.14
N GLU A 276 24.13 -7.68 -2.27
CA GLU A 276 24.00 -6.22 -2.32
C GLU A 276 22.59 -5.73 -1.92
N SER A 277 21.62 -6.63 -1.78
CA SER A 277 20.21 -6.26 -1.61
C SER A 277 19.81 -5.89 -0.17
N GLY A 278 20.55 -6.40 0.82
CA GLY A 278 20.24 -6.24 2.24
C GLY A 278 18.86 -6.81 2.65
N ASN A 279 18.26 -7.69 1.85
CA ASN A 279 17.03 -8.41 2.22
C ASN A 279 17.39 -9.78 2.77
N ASN A 280 16.79 -10.15 3.90
CA ASN A 280 16.98 -11.46 4.47
C ASN A 280 15.87 -12.45 4.07
N TYR A 281 14.74 -11.95 3.56
CA TYR A 281 13.64 -12.79 3.07
C TYR A 281 13.03 -12.24 1.79
N GLY A 282 12.41 -13.13 1.01
CA GLY A 282 11.69 -12.78 -0.21
C GLY A 282 10.34 -13.49 -0.28
N ILE A 283 9.32 -12.76 -0.72
CA ILE A 283 7.97 -13.28 -0.95
C ILE A 283 7.55 -12.94 -2.38
N VAL A 284 7.09 -13.95 -3.11
CA VAL A 284 6.36 -13.71 -4.36
C VAL A 284 4.87 -13.61 -4.03
N THR A 285 4.16 -12.69 -4.67
CA THR A 285 2.72 -12.51 -4.47
C THR A 285 1.97 -12.50 -5.79
N GLY A 286 0.78 -13.08 -5.83
CA GLY A 286 -0.06 -13.19 -7.03
C GLY A 286 -1.09 -14.32 -6.90
N PRO A 287 -1.91 -14.60 -7.92
CA PRO A 287 -3.10 -15.43 -7.75
C PRO A 287 -2.84 -16.95 -7.81
N PHE A 288 -3.74 -17.72 -7.20
CA PHE A 288 -3.96 -19.17 -7.41
C PHE A 288 -2.74 -20.09 -7.19
N CYS A 289 -1.79 -19.68 -6.35
CA CYS A 289 -0.71 -20.53 -5.87
C CYS A 289 -0.98 -20.81 -4.39
N THR A 290 -1.07 -22.08 -3.98
CA THR A 290 -1.56 -22.43 -2.64
C THR A 290 -0.52 -23.18 -1.81
N THR A 291 0.56 -23.64 -2.44
CA THR A 291 1.56 -24.52 -1.84
C THR A 291 2.98 -24.09 -2.20
N TYR A 292 3.97 -24.51 -1.41
CA TYR A 292 5.38 -24.31 -1.78
C TYR A 292 5.74 -25.01 -3.08
N THR A 293 5.14 -26.16 -3.38
CA THR A 293 5.36 -26.89 -4.64
C THR A 293 4.91 -26.11 -5.86
N ASP A 294 4.06 -25.09 -5.70
CA ASP A 294 3.70 -24.20 -6.80
C ASP A 294 4.87 -23.30 -7.23
N ILE A 295 5.70 -22.86 -6.28
CA ILE A 295 6.74 -21.85 -6.47
C ILE A 295 8.16 -22.37 -6.28
N HIS A 296 8.34 -23.60 -5.80
CA HIS A 296 9.64 -24.21 -5.55
C HIS A 296 9.94 -25.28 -6.60
N CYS A 297 11.11 -25.21 -7.24
CA CYS A 297 11.57 -26.29 -8.11
C CYS A 297 11.94 -27.55 -7.32
N GLN A 298 12.20 -28.67 -8.01
CA GLN A 298 12.54 -29.95 -7.37
C GLN A 298 13.94 -29.98 -6.73
N ASN A 299 14.82 -29.03 -7.05
CA ASN A 299 16.17 -28.99 -6.50
C ASN A 299 16.17 -28.38 -5.09
N ASP A 300 16.44 -29.20 -4.08
CA ASP A 300 16.48 -28.79 -2.66
C ASP A 300 17.60 -27.82 -2.29
N LYS A 301 18.58 -27.65 -3.18
CA LYS A 301 19.64 -26.64 -3.03
C LYS A 301 19.31 -25.32 -3.71
N CYS A 302 18.22 -25.23 -4.47
CA CYS A 302 17.84 -24.00 -5.14
C CYS A 302 17.38 -22.93 -4.12
N LEU A 303 17.78 -21.68 -4.36
CA LEU A 303 17.36 -20.55 -3.52
C LEU A 303 15.85 -20.34 -3.51
N CYS A 304 15.09 -20.83 -4.50
CA CYS A 304 13.62 -20.79 -4.45
C CYS A 304 13.06 -21.41 -3.17
N LYS A 305 13.74 -22.40 -2.58
CA LYS A 305 13.31 -23.09 -1.35
C LYS A 305 13.20 -22.18 -0.14
N SER A 306 13.82 -20.99 -0.15
CA SER A 306 13.69 -19.99 0.92
C SER A 306 12.52 -19.03 0.71
N ILE A 307 11.97 -18.94 -0.51
CA ILE A 307 10.98 -17.93 -0.87
C ILE A 307 9.60 -18.29 -0.31
N GLY A 308 8.95 -17.29 0.29
CA GLY A 308 7.57 -17.36 0.77
C GLY A 308 6.55 -16.98 -0.30
N LEU A 309 5.27 -17.12 0.03
CA LEU A 309 4.15 -16.89 -0.88
C LEU A 309 3.03 -16.11 -0.18
N ILE A 310 2.52 -15.08 -0.85
CA ILE A 310 1.20 -14.51 -0.59
C ILE A 310 0.32 -14.74 -1.81
N SER A 311 -0.85 -15.32 -1.64
CA SER A 311 -1.73 -15.64 -2.75
C SER A 311 -3.18 -15.79 -2.32
N CYS A 312 -4.02 -16.35 -3.18
CA CYS A 312 -5.35 -16.83 -2.84
C CYS A 312 -5.65 -18.17 -3.50
N ASP A 313 -6.62 -18.90 -2.96
CA ASP A 313 -7.26 -20.01 -3.65
C ASP A 313 -8.35 -19.52 -4.64
N GLU A 314 -8.98 -20.45 -5.35
CA GLU A 314 -10.08 -20.15 -6.31
C GLU A 314 -11.34 -19.55 -5.64
N ASN A 315 -11.45 -19.63 -4.31
CA ASN A 315 -12.54 -19.02 -3.55
C ASN A 315 -12.17 -17.63 -3.02
N GLY A 316 -10.96 -17.13 -3.31
CA GLY A 316 -10.45 -15.88 -2.78
C GLY A 316 -10.07 -15.95 -1.29
N ASN A 317 -9.81 -17.14 -0.75
CA ASN A 317 -9.25 -17.26 0.60
C ASN A 317 -7.75 -16.95 0.55
N PRO A 318 -7.22 -16.08 1.44
CA PRO A 318 -5.82 -15.72 1.42
C PRO A 318 -4.93 -16.90 1.81
N ILE A 319 -3.83 -17.07 1.08
CA ILE A 319 -2.76 -18.01 1.38
C ILE A 319 -1.53 -17.23 1.81
N PHE A 320 -0.95 -17.63 2.93
CA PHE A 320 0.33 -17.11 3.39
C PHE A 320 1.26 -18.26 3.76
N LEU A 321 2.35 -18.39 3.01
CA LEU A 321 3.43 -19.34 3.28
C LEU A 321 4.68 -18.56 3.65
N GLU A 322 5.17 -18.74 4.87
CA GLU A 322 6.34 -18.02 5.37
C GLU A 322 7.60 -18.34 4.56
N PRO A 323 8.51 -17.37 4.36
CA PRO A 323 9.82 -17.69 3.82
C PRO A 323 10.59 -18.61 4.79
N LYS A 324 11.28 -19.63 4.26
CA LYS A 324 11.83 -20.74 5.08
C LYS A 324 13.26 -20.55 5.54
N ARG A 325 14.04 -19.69 4.89
CA ARG A 325 15.44 -19.47 5.23
C ARG A 325 15.77 -18.01 5.16
N GLU A 326 16.52 -17.57 6.15
CA GLU A 326 17.12 -16.25 6.21
C GLU A 326 18.35 -16.20 5.29
N ASN A 327 18.44 -15.17 4.45
CA ASN A 327 19.68 -14.79 3.79
C ASN A 327 20.42 -13.79 4.66
N VAL A 328 21.63 -14.14 5.08
CA VAL A 328 22.43 -13.32 5.99
C VAL A 328 23.14 -12.23 5.20
N VAL A 329 22.58 -11.02 5.19
CA VAL A 329 23.15 -9.88 4.46
C VAL A 329 22.85 -8.56 5.17
N GLN A 330 23.89 -7.75 5.44
CA GLN A 330 23.90 -6.32 5.85
C GLN A 330 22.58 -5.70 6.33
N LEU A 331 21.92 -6.35 7.28
CA LEU A 331 20.55 -6.03 7.65
C LEU A 331 20.52 -4.75 8.47
N GLU A 332 21.53 -4.54 9.32
CA GLU A 332 21.59 -3.43 10.26
C GLU A 332 21.53 -2.07 9.54
N ARG A 333 22.34 -1.88 8.48
CA ARG A 333 22.35 -0.62 7.74
C ARG A 333 20.98 -0.30 7.12
N LYS A 334 20.30 -1.31 6.59
CA LYS A 334 18.98 -1.14 5.98
C LYS A 334 17.93 -0.82 7.03
N ILE A 335 17.95 -1.54 8.15
CA ILE A 335 17.08 -1.27 9.28
C ILE A 335 17.26 0.14 9.81
N GLU A 336 18.48 0.66 9.91
CA GLU A 336 18.72 2.05 10.35
C GLU A 336 18.15 3.11 9.39
N ILE A 337 18.19 2.84 8.07
CA ILE A 337 17.53 3.70 7.08
C ILE A 337 16.01 3.68 7.28
N ILE A 338 15.42 2.51 7.50
CA ILE A 338 13.98 2.39 7.71
C ILE A 338 13.54 2.99 9.05
N LYS A 339 14.32 2.83 10.12
CA LYS A 339 14.10 3.54 11.39
C LYS A 339 14.09 5.05 11.21
N THR A 340 15.01 5.57 10.40
CA THR A 340 15.08 6.99 10.05
C THR A 340 13.82 7.42 9.31
N LEU A 341 13.37 6.63 8.33
CA LEU A 341 12.13 6.87 7.60
C LEU A 341 10.91 6.89 8.52
N ILE A 342 10.76 5.90 9.40
CA ILE A 342 9.68 5.84 10.40
C ILE A 342 9.69 7.09 11.29
N LYS A 343 10.86 7.49 11.82
CA LYS A 343 10.98 8.72 12.62
C LYS A 343 10.55 9.95 11.83
N CYS A 344 10.98 10.07 10.57
CA CYS A 344 10.58 11.16 9.70
C CYS A 344 9.06 11.23 9.49
N SER A 345 8.39 10.09 9.28
CA SER A 345 6.93 10.02 9.15
C SER A 345 6.23 10.39 10.46
N LEU A 346 6.73 9.97 11.62
CA LEU A 346 6.19 10.38 12.92
C LEU A 346 6.34 11.90 13.15
N LEU A 347 7.52 12.45 12.90
CA LEU A 347 7.85 13.87 13.07
C LEU A 347 6.97 14.79 12.19
N ARG A 348 6.37 14.27 11.12
CA ARG A 348 5.44 15.00 10.26
C ARG A 348 4.07 15.27 10.87
N ASN A 349 3.77 14.66 12.01
CA ASN A 349 2.62 15.02 12.85
C ASN A 349 2.89 16.27 13.70
N LEU A 350 4.14 16.74 13.75
CA LEU A 350 4.58 17.90 14.53
C LEU A 350 4.86 19.11 13.63
N SER A 351 4.45 20.29 14.09
CA SER A 351 4.83 21.57 13.51
C SER A 351 6.34 21.79 13.60
N PHE A 352 6.86 22.75 12.83
CA PHE A 352 8.26 23.13 12.94
C PHE A 352 8.62 23.61 14.36
N LYS A 353 7.71 24.34 15.02
CA LYS A 353 7.91 24.81 16.40
C LYS A 353 8.03 23.64 17.37
N GLU A 354 7.11 22.68 17.32
CA GLU A 354 7.13 21.48 18.17
C GLU A 354 8.39 20.63 17.94
N ARG A 355 8.86 20.52 16.69
CA ARG A 355 10.14 19.85 16.36
C ARG A 355 11.35 20.60 16.92
N CYS A 356 11.32 21.93 16.92
CA CYS A 356 12.36 22.73 17.57
C CYS A 356 12.38 22.58 19.09
N GLU A 357 11.21 22.43 19.73
CA GLU A 357 11.10 22.14 21.17
C GLU A 357 11.75 20.80 21.51
N LEU A 358 11.54 19.77 20.68
CA LEU A 358 12.13 18.43 20.85
C LEU A 358 13.67 18.42 20.85
N MET A 359 14.31 19.34 20.11
CA MET A 359 15.78 19.41 20.02
C MET A 359 16.42 20.21 21.16
N GLU A 360 15.62 20.81 22.05
CA GLU A 360 16.01 21.72 23.15
C GLU A 360 16.85 22.94 22.77
N THR A 361 17.27 23.04 21.51
CA THR A 361 18.16 24.07 20.97
C THR A 361 17.68 24.50 19.59
N ARG A 362 17.78 25.79 19.29
CA ARG A 362 17.48 26.26 17.94
C ARG A 362 18.55 25.78 16.97
N PRO A 363 18.17 25.15 15.84
CA PRO A 363 19.11 24.76 14.81
C PRO A 363 19.76 26.00 14.21
N THR A 364 21.06 25.94 13.98
CA THR A 364 21.84 27.05 13.40
C THR A 364 21.86 27.02 11.88
N ASN A 365 21.68 25.85 11.29
CA ASN A 365 21.61 25.62 9.84
C ASN A 365 20.88 24.29 9.55
N LEU A 366 20.71 23.95 8.27
CA LEU A 366 19.97 22.75 7.84
C LEU A 366 20.67 21.43 8.25
N ILE A 367 22.00 21.37 8.20
CA ILE A 367 22.76 20.16 8.57
C ILE A 367 22.59 19.92 10.07
N ASP A 368 22.81 20.95 10.89
CA ASP A 368 22.60 20.93 12.34
C ASP A 368 21.16 20.53 12.71
N TYR A 369 20.16 21.04 11.96
CA TYR A 369 18.76 20.63 12.13
C TYR A 369 18.57 19.14 11.86
N LEU A 370 19.08 18.62 10.74
CA LEU A 370 18.90 17.22 10.36
C LEU A 370 19.63 16.28 11.32
N GLU A 371 20.86 16.60 11.73
CA GLU A 371 21.61 15.79 12.70
C GLU A 371 20.90 15.71 14.05
N LYS A 372 20.43 16.85 14.57
CA LYS A 372 19.72 16.92 15.85
C LYS A 372 18.35 16.25 15.80
N ILE A 373 17.55 16.50 14.77
CA ILE A 373 16.19 15.92 14.72
C ILE A 373 16.22 14.41 14.49
N LEU A 374 17.24 13.91 13.77
CA LEU A 374 17.40 12.48 13.51
C LEU A 374 18.05 11.73 14.68
N SER A 375 18.73 12.41 15.60
CA SER A 375 19.28 11.77 16.81
C SER A 375 18.22 11.51 17.88
N ILE A 376 17.06 12.17 17.79
CA ILE A 376 15.94 11.96 18.71
C ILE A 376 15.44 10.52 18.59
N ASP A 377 15.31 9.86 19.74
CA ASP A 377 14.77 8.51 19.81
C ASP A 377 13.25 8.51 19.60
N ILE A 378 12.72 7.35 19.23
CA ILE A 378 11.30 7.20 18.92
C ILE A 378 10.40 7.49 20.13
N ALA A 379 10.81 7.14 21.36
CA ALA A 379 9.99 7.30 22.55
C ALA A 379 9.75 8.79 22.82
N THR A 380 10.80 9.61 22.74
CA THR A 380 10.70 11.08 22.88
C THR A 380 9.79 11.71 21.80
N ILE A 381 9.86 11.23 20.55
CA ILE A 381 8.95 11.71 19.49
C ILE A 381 7.49 11.36 19.82
N LEU A 382 7.24 10.13 20.27
CA LEU A 382 5.90 9.66 20.62
C LEU A 382 5.34 10.37 21.86
N ASP A 383 6.17 10.68 22.86
CA ASP A 383 5.77 11.49 24.03
C ASP A 383 5.22 12.84 23.57
N LYS A 384 5.93 13.53 22.67
CA LYS A 384 5.49 14.84 22.16
C LYS A 384 4.22 14.76 21.32
N ILE A 385 4.07 13.71 20.52
CA ILE A 385 2.83 13.45 19.78
C ILE A 385 1.67 13.20 20.75
N GLU A 386 1.90 12.44 21.81
CA GLU A 386 0.90 12.13 22.83
C GLU A 386 0.46 13.38 23.62
N GLU A 387 1.40 14.24 24.03
CA GLU A 387 1.10 15.54 24.65
C GLU A 387 0.13 16.36 23.80
N LYS A 388 0.36 16.41 22.49
CA LYS A 388 -0.48 17.13 21.54
C LYS A 388 -1.91 16.59 21.49
N TYR A 389 -2.09 15.27 21.55
CA TYR A 389 -3.43 14.66 21.56
C TYR A 389 -4.20 14.94 22.86
N TYR A 390 -3.52 15.09 24.00
CA TYR A 390 -4.18 15.40 25.27
C TYR A 390 -4.44 16.90 25.49
N ALA A 391 -3.77 17.77 24.74
CA ALA A 391 -4.00 19.21 24.79
C ALA A 391 -5.22 19.68 23.99
N THR A 392 -5.74 18.82 23.09
CA THR A 392 -6.95 19.04 22.29
C THR A 392 -8.14 18.28 22.84
#